data_AF-A0A1T4TYX4-F1
#
_entry.id   AF-A0A1T4TYX4-F1
#
_cell.length_a   1.000
_cell.length_b   1.000
_cell.length_c   1.000
_cell.angle_alpha   90.00
_cell.angle_beta   90.00
_cell.angle_gamma   90.00
#
_symmetry.space_group_name_H-M   'P 1'
#
loop_
_entity.id
_entity.type
_entity.pdbx_description
1 polymer ?
#
loop_
_entity_poly.entity_id
_entity_poly.type
_entity_poly.pdbx_seq_one_letter_code
_entity_poly.pdbx_strand_id
1 'polypeptide(L)'
;MATYIKRLLLCIAIILLHGQNRLYSQDPLPVQPANDTIPEDKYFIFSCGFVSSQLEDQCIPDMMPSLSPDGLTPAMVVVKIQQLLGMGDDNQTAANFVLYECRFPGPVFKAVMTRGDSTRYILYNREYLNKLVAQNTDWVTFAIFAHEVGHHFLGHSLRNKRLTYALSRQRELEADFFSGYIIRKLQGTLPQAESGIRAIDNHPTPELEAGCTHPTKAKRLAAIAKGYNFINQPGASVRSFLNIDSLVKTEGIEQLLNKTNQLYQEKKYQQALEQIDRLFDRVSSQQLPMMYNNRGMIKLQLKQHISALEDFNKAILINSNRAEFFENRAQLKTQLPRQLNIKDAQKDIDRAKLLKERQRIQ
;
A
#
# COMPACT_ATOMS: atom_id res chain seq x y z
N MET A 1 -11.94 51.59 -46.26
CA MET A 1 -12.45 51.57 -44.86
C MET A 1 -12.56 50.16 -44.28
N ALA A 2 -13.04 49.15 -45.01
CA ALA A 2 -13.21 47.77 -44.49
C ALA A 2 -11.90 47.05 -44.08
N THR A 3 -10.76 47.35 -44.71
CA THR A 3 -9.44 46.79 -44.38
C THR A 3 -8.82 47.40 -43.13
N TYR A 4 -9.17 48.65 -42.79
CA TYR A 4 -8.68 49.33 -41.59
C TYR A 4 -9.43 48.86 -40.34
N ILE A 5 -10.73 48.62 -40.46
CA ILE A 5 -11.58 48.09 -39.38
C ILE A 5 -11.19 46.63 -39.03
N LYS A 6 -10.84 45.81 -40.03
CA LYS A 6 -10.32 44.45 -39.79
C LYS A 6 -8.97 44.42 -39.07
N ARG A 7 -8.08 45.37 -39.32
CA ARG A 7 -6.79 45.49 -38.61
C ARG A 7 -6.98 46.02 -37.17
N LEU A 8 -7.92 46.95 -36.97
CA LEU A 8 -8.23 47.47 -35.64
C LEU A 8 -8.88 46.40 -34.73
N LEU A 9 -9.79 45.59 -35.28
CA LEU A 9 -10.40 44.46 -34.55
C LEU A 9 -9.39 43.34 -34.25
N LEU A 10 -8.43 43.08 -35.14
CA LEU A 10 -7.36 42.12 -34.89
C LEU A 10 -6.39 42.61 -33.80
N CYS A 11 -6.06 43.90 -33.77
CA CYS A 11 -5.24 44.49 -32.70
C CYS A 11 -5.95 44.50 -31.34
N ILE A 12 -7.26 44.79 -31.30
CA ILE A 12 -8.03 44.74 -30.04
C ILE A 12 -8.22 43.29 -29.56
N ALA A 13 -8.40 42.32 -30.46
CA ALA A 13 -8.42 40.90 -30.11
C ALA A 13 -7.06 40.41 -29.59
N ILE A 14 -5.94 40.87 -30.16
CA ILE A 14 -4.58 40.57 -29.67
C ILE A 14 -4.32 41.23 -28.31
N ILE A 15 -4.78 42.45 -28.07
CA ILE A 15 -4.65 43.14 -26.78
C ILE A 15 -5.54 42.49 -25.70
N LEU A 16 -6.73 42.00 -26.05
CA LEU A 16 -7.60 41.24 -25.13
C LEU A 16 -7.08 39.81 -24.87
N LEU A 17 -6.42 39.18 -25.86
CA LEU A 17 -5.75 37.88 -25.69
C LEU A 17 -4.40 37.99 -24.94
N HIS A 18 -3.72 39.12 -24.99
CA HIS A 18 -2.51 39.40 -24.19
C HIS A 18 -2.81 40.05 -22.82
N GLY A 19 -4.05 40.52 -22.61
CA GLY A 19 -4.50 41.14 -21.36
C GLY A 19 -5.02 40.17 -20.29
N GLN A 20 -5.16 38.88 -20.60
CA GLN A 20 -5.54 37.85 -19.62
C GLN A 20 -4.34 37.02 -19.09
N ASN A 21 -3.13 37.28 -19.58
CA ASN A 21 -1.90 36.63 -19.11
C ASN A 21 -0.93 37.69 -18.55
N ARG A 22 -1.25 38.25 -17.37
CA ARG A 22 -0.27 38.88 -16.46
C ARG A 22 -0.94 39.33 -15.17
N LEU A 23 -1.20 38.35 -14.31
CA LEU A 23 -1.03 38.44 -12.87
C LEU A 23 -0.71 37.03 -12.36
N TYR A 24 0.21 36.34 -13.05
CA TYR A 24 1.13 35.50 -12.30
C TYR A 24 2.03 36.49 -11.60
N SER A 25 1.81 36.64 -10.29
CA SER A 25 2.89 37.04 -9.41
C SER A 25 4.15 36.31 -9.87
N GLN A 26 5.27 37.03 -9.94
CA GLN A 26 6.55 36.34 -9.82
C GLN A 26 6.54 35.75 -8.42
N ASP A 27 5.88 34.59 -8.27
CA ASP A 27 6.05 33.77 -7.09
C ASP A 27 7.56 33.52 -7.04
N PRO A 28 8.22 33.87 -5.92
CA PRO A 28 9.63 33.60 -5.78
C PRO A 28 9.84 32.11 -6.09
N LEU A 29 10.94 31.80 -6.80
CA LEU A 29 11.41 30.42 -7.02
C LEU A 29 11.10 29.60 -5.76
N PRO A 30 10.41 28.45 -5.86
CA PRO A 30 9.92 27.74 -4.69
C PRO A 30 11.06 27.57 -3.69
N VAL A 31 10.94 28.32 -2.59
CA VAL A 31 11.96 28.40 -1.57
C VAL A 31 12.13 26.99 -1.04
N GLN A 32 13.37 26.46 -1.05
CA GLN A 32 13.65 25.18 -0.41
C GLN A 32 13.04 25.21 1.00
N PRO A 33 12.29 24.17 1.41
CA PRO A 33 11.57 24.23 2.67
C PRO A 33 12.57 24.50 3.80
N ALA A 34 12.29 25.52 4.61
CA ALA A 34 13.16 25.93 5.73
C ALA A 34 13.37 24.82 6.78
N ASN A 35 12.56 23.75 6.71
CA ASN A 35 12.65 22.56 7.52
C ASN A 35 12.43 21.32 6.63
N ASP A 36 13.37 20.37 6.62
CA ASP A 36 13.34 19.19 5.73
C ASP A 36 12.31 18.13 6.15
N THR A 37 11.59 18.34 7.25
CA THR A 37 10.54 17.43 7.72
C THR A 37 9.20 17.71 7.05
N ILE A 38 8.54 16.67 6.55
CA ILE A 38 7.21 16.75 5.95
C ILE A 38 6.17 16.87 7.09
N PRO A 39 5.31 17.89 7.09
CA PRO A 39 4.19 18.02 8.03
C PRO A 39 3.23 16.82 8.00
N GLU A 40 2.61 16.48 9.13
CA GLU A 40 1.81 15.24 9.22
C GLU A 40 0.54 15.26 8.35
N ASP A 41 -0.05 16.43 8.15
CA ASP A 41 -1.16 16.70 7.23
C ASP A 41 -0.76 16.58 5.75
N LYS A 42 0.55 16.60 5.48
CA LYS A 42 1.17 16.51 4.15
C LYS A 42 1.70 15.11 3.81
N TYR A 43 1.47 14.10 4.65
CA TYR A 43 1.77 12.71 4.30
C TYR A 43 0.92 12.18 3.12
N PHE A 44 -0.12 12.91 2.72
CA PHE A 44 -1.06 12.56 1.66
C PHE A 44 -0.93 13.45 0.42
N ILE A 45 0.27 13.93 0.11
CA ILE A 45 0.51 14.77 -1.08
C ILE A 45 0.59 13.90 -2.35
N PHE A 46 -0.30 14.16 -3.31
CA PHE A 46 -0.45 13.43 -4.59
C PHE A 46 0.19 14.12 -5.81
N SER A 47 0.77 15.29 -5.62
CA SER A 47 1.60 16.04 -6.58
C SER A 47 2.20 17.22 -5.84
N CYS A 48 3.23 17.90 -6.38
CA CYS A 48 3.71 19.15 -5.79
C CYS A 48 2.59 20.21 -5.92
N GLY A 49 1.63 20.26 -4.98
CA GLY A 49 0.49 21.19 -4.99
C GLY A 49 -0.82 20.71 -4.37
N PHE A 50 -0.97 19.46 -3.93
CA PHE A 50 -2.26 18.96 -3.40
C PHE A 50 -2.15 18.44 -1.95
N VAL A 51 -3.08 18.83 -1.07
CA VAL A 51 -3.17 18.39 0.34
C VAL A 51 -4.52 17.69 0.54
N SER A 52 -4.54 16.52 1.20
CA SER A 52 -5.75 15.72 1.45
C SER A 52 -6.08 15.70 2.94
N SER A 53 -7.03 16.55 3.34
CA SER A 53 -7.63 16.57 4.68
C SER A 53 -8.93 15.74 4.77
N GLN A 54 -9.26 14.91 3.79
CA GLN A 54 -10.59 14.29 3.68
C GLN A 54 -10.58 12.82 3.24
N LEU A 55 -9.80 11.98 3.93
CA LEU A 55 -9.71 10.54 3.60
C LEU A 55 -10.87 9.68 4.09
N GLU A 56 -11.68 10.16 5.04
CA GLU A 56 -12.58 9.27 5.79
C GLU A 56 -13.98 9.07 5.16
N ASP A 57 -14.42 9.91 4.22
CA ASP A 57 -15.80 9.84 3.68
C ASP A 57 -15.93 9.45 2.19
N GLN A 58 -14.83 9.27 1.45
CA GLN A 58 -14.86 9.15 -0.03
C GLN A 58 -14.28 7.85 -0.63
N CYS A 59 -13.95 6.86 0.21
CA CYS A 59 -13.40 5.58 -0.23
C CYS A 59 -14.36 4.42 0.05
N ILE A 60 -14.62 3.58 -0.94
CA ILE A 60 -15.42 2.37 -0.83
C ILE A 60 -14.54 1.12 -1.02
N PRO A 61 -14.76 0.02 -0.27
CA PRO A 61 -14.02 -1.22 -0.48
C PRO A 61 -14.24 -1.72 -1.91
N ASP A 62 -13.18 -2.19 -2.57
CA ASP A 62 -13.24 -2.75 -3.92
C ASP A 62 -13.91 -4.14 -3.87
N MET A 63 -15.24 -4.18 -3.99
CA MET A 63 -16.06 -5.41 -3.90
C MET A 63 -16.60 -5.90 -5.26
N MET A 64 -16.19 -5.36 -6.42
CA MET A 64 -16.90 -5.55 -7.71
C MET A 64 -16.02 -5.77 -8.96
N PRO A 65 -16.56 -6.37 -10.06
CA PRO A 65 -15.78 -7.04 -11.11
C PRO A 65 -15.25 -6.13 -12.25
N SER A 66 -14.37 -6.74 -13.09
CA SER A 66 -13.52 -6.30 -14.24
C SER A 66 -13.56 -4.85 -14.77
N LEU A 67 -12.38 -4.31 -15.10
CA LEU A 67 -12.18 -3.02 -15.78
C LEU A 67 -11.73 -3.07 -17.24
N SER A 68 -11.91 -4.18 -17.96
CA SER A 68 -11.76 -4.14 -19.41
C SER A 68 -12.61 -5.21 -20.10
N PRO A 69 -12.83 -5.09 -21.43
CA PRO A 69 -13.38 -6.16 -22.26
C PRO A 69 -12.63 -7.51 -22.10
N ASP A 70 -11.38 -7.47 -21.60
CA ASP A 70 -10.49 -8.62 -21.40
C ASP A 70 -10.49 -9.17 -19.95
N GLY A 71 -11.30 -8.61 -19.03
CA GLY A 71 -11.55 -9.25 -17.73
C GLY A 71 -10.63 -8.87 -16.55
N LEU A 72 -9.66 -7.94 -16.70
CA LEU A 72 -8.67 -7.63 -15.67
C LEU A 72 -9.18 -6.61 -14.62
N THR A 73 -9.24 -7.04 -13.35
CA THR A 73 -9.48 -6.13 -12.20
C THR A 73 -8.17 -5.68 -11.55
N PRO A 74 -8.14 -4.50 -10.89
CA PRO A 74 -7.06 -4.12 -9.97
C PRO A 74 -6.73 -5.20 -8.93
N ALA A 75 -7.75 -5.86 -8.39
CA ALA A 75 -7.58 -6.99 -7.48
C ALA A 75 -6.82 -8.16 -8.13
N MET A 76 -7.13 -8.53 -9.38
CA MET A 76 -6.40 -9.57 -10.12
C MET A 76 -4.94 -9.19 -10.38
N VAL A 77 -4.68 -7.92 -10.67
CA VAL A 77 -3.31 -7.41 -10.84
C VAL A 77 -2.51 -7.59 -9.54
N VAL A 78 -3.09 -7.18 -8.41
CA VAL A 78 -2.46 -7.32 -7.09
C VAL A 78 -2.23 -8.80 -6.74
N VAL A 79 -3.20 -9.67 -7.00
CA VAL A 79 -3.06 -11.12 -6.79
C VAL A 79 -1.92 -11.70 -7.64
N LYS A 80 -1.83 -11.32 -8.93
CA LYS A 80 -0.72 -11.75 -9.80
C LYS A 80 0.64 -11.31 -9.27
N ILE A 81 0.74 -10.07 -8.78
CA ILE A 81 1.97 -9.56 -8.17
C ILE A 81 2.32 -10.37 -6.91
N GLN A 82 1.33 -10.69 -6.06
CA GLN A 82 1.55 -11.46 -4.84
C GLN A 82 1.97 -12.90 -5.08
N GLN A 83 1.42 -13.55 -6.10
CA GLN A 83 1.85 -14.89 -6.53
C GLN A 83 3.34 -14.89 -6.88
N LEU A 84 3.83 -13.87 -7.60
CA LEU A 84 5.25 -13.73 -7.93
C LEU A 84 6.15 -13.50 -6.72
N LEU A 85 5.61 -12.96 -5.63
CA LEU A 85 6.33 -12.78 -4.37
C LEU A 85 6.42 -14.06 -3.54
N GLY A 86 5.83 -15.18 -4.01
CA GLY A 86 5.73 -16.42 -3.23
C GLY A 86 4.82 -16.27 -2.01
N MET A 87 3.85 -15.34 -2.08
CA MET A 87 2.93 -15.01 -0.98
C MET A 87 1.54 -15.67 -1.14
N GLY A 88 1.39 -16.69 -2.00
CA GLY A 88 0.16 -17.46 -2.16
C GLY A 88 0.45 -18.91 -2.53
N ASP A 89 -0.30 -19.84 -1.96
CA ASP A 89 -0.41 -21.21 -2.48
C ASP A 89 -1.45 -21.26 -3.60
N ASP A 90 -1.26 -22.24 -4.49
CA ASP A 90 -2.11 -22.48 -5.65
C ASP A 90 -3.58 -22.66 -5.24
N ASN A 91 -4.42 -21.76 -5.76
CA ASN A 91 -5.86 -21.61 -5.52
C ASN A 91 -6.28 -20.84 -4.25
N GLN A 92 -6.68 -19.58 -4.51
CA GLN A 92 -7.66 -18.80 -3.74
C GLN A 92 -7.20 -18.25 -2.37
N THR A 93 -6.00 -17.69 -2.28
CA THR A 93 -5.66 -16.87 -1.10
C THR A 93 -6.07 -15.41 -1.33
N ALA A 94 -6.85 -14.85 -0.42
CA ALA A 94 -7.19 -13.42 -0.39
C ALA A 94 -5.90 -12.59 -0.46
N ALA A 95 -5.91 -11.50 -1.23
CA ALA A 95 -4.77 -10.60 -1.28
C ALA A 95 -4.43 -10.14 0.15
N ASN A 96 -3.15 -10.19 0.54
CA ASN A 96 -2.59 -9.48 1.71
C ASN A 96 -2.79 -7.94 1.64
N PHE A 97 -3.49 -7.44 0.61
CA PHE A 97 -3.84 -6.05 0.41
C PHE A 97 -5.35 -5.91 0.31
N VAL A 98 -5.90 -4.90 0.96
CA VAL A 98 -7.30 -4.51 0.81
C VAL A 98 -7.36 -3.31 -0.13
N LEU A 99 -8.02 -3.49 -1.27
CA LEU A 99 -8.14 -2.42 -2.25
C LEU A 99 -9.35 -1.54 -1.91
N TYR A 100 -9.18 -0.23 -2.00
CA TYR A 100 -10.25 0.75 -1.85
C TYR A 100 -10.27 1.67 -3.06
N GLU A 101 -11.45 1.81 -3.64
CA GLU A 101 -11.72 2.79 -4.66
C GLU A 101 -12.09 4.12 -3.99
N CYS A 102 -11.36 5.18 -4.31
CA CYS A 102 -11.56 6.50 -3.75
C CYS A 102 -11.95 7.51 -4.83
N ARG A 103 -13.03 8.27 -4.58
CA ARG A 103 -13.59 9.25 -5.52
C ARG A 103 -13.00 10.65 -5.33
N PHE A 104 -11.68 10.76 -5.36
CA PHE A 104 -10.99 12.04 -5.29
C PHE A 104 -10.68 12.59 -6.70
N PRO A 105 -10.66 13.91 -6.92
CA PRO A 105 -10.14 14.45 -8.17
C PRO A 105 -8.63 14.19 -8.30
N GLY A 106 -8.22 13.54 -9.41
CA GLY A 106 -6.80 13.36 -9.76
C GLY A 106 -6.23 11.94 -9.54
N PRO A 107 -4.89 11.78 -9.69
CA PRO A 107 -4.18 10.50 -9.59
C PRO A 107 -4.07 10.05 -8.13
N VAL A 108 -5.09 9.34 -7.62
CA VAL A 108 -4.96 8.66 -6.33
C VAL A 108 -4.48 7.24 -6.59
N PHE A 109 -3.27 6.94 -6.13
CA PHE A 109 -2.73 5.59 -5.94
C PHE A 109 -1.90 5.65 -4.66
N LYS A 110 -2.21 4.81 -3.67
CA LYS A 110 -1.53 4.89 -2.37
C LYS A 110 -1.52 3.60 -1.57
N ALA A 111 -0.34 3.21 -1.16
CA ALA A 111 -0.08 2.24 -0.11
C ALA A 111 -0.24 2.85 1.29
N VAL A 112 -1.25 2.41 2.05
CA VAL A 112 -1.54 2.89 3.41
C VAL A 112 -1.63 1.71 4.37
N MET A 113 -1.06 1.83 5.58
CA MET A 113 -1.22 0.83 6.63
C MET A 113 -1.94 1.44 7.84
N THR A 114 -2.93 0.73 8.39
CA THR A 114 -3.67 1.14 9.60
C THR A 114 -2.84 0.98 10.87
N ARG A 115 -3.11 1.86 11.85
CA ARG A 115 -2.42 1.93 13.15
C ARG A 115 -2.80 0.80 14.13
N GLY A 116 -3.87 0.06 13.83
CA GLY A 116 -4.44 -0.95 14.74
C GLY A 116 -4.24 -2.38 14.26
N ASP A 117 -4.65 -2.71 13.04
CA ASP A 117 -4.66 -4.07 12.50
C ASP A 117 -3.64 -4.29 11.38
N SER A 118 -2.68 -3.37 11.21
CA SER A 118 -1.59 -3.42 10.21
C SER A 118 -2.09 -3.89 8.84
N THR A 119 -3.34 -3.54 8.52
CA THR A 119 -3.96 -3.91 7.25
C THR A 119 -3.33 -3.05 6.19
N ARG A 120 -2.88 -3.70 5.13
CA ARG A 120 -2.22 -3.04 4.01
C ARG A 120 -3.29 -2.65 3.00
N TYR A 121 -3.61 -1.38 2.94
CA TYR A 121 -4.56 -0.83 1.98
C TYR A 121 -3.82 -0.36 0.73
N ILE A 122 -4.45 -0.56 -0.42
CA ILE A 122 -4.10 0.14 -1.65
C ILE A 122 -5.32 0.96 -2.05
N LEU A 123 -5.19 2.28 -1.90
CA LEU A 123 -6.22 3.25 -2.30
C LEU A 123 -5.98 3.62 -3.76
N TYR A 124 -7.03 3.69 -4.57
CA TYR A 124 -6.90 4.15 -5.95
C TYR A 124 -8.14 4.87 -6.48
N ASN A 125 -7.95 5.77 -7.44
CA ASN A 125 -9.05 6.38 -8.18
C ASN A 125 -9.34 5.58 -9.46
N ARG A 126 -10.52 4.95 -9.49
CA ARG A 126 -10.99 4.16 -10.63
C ARG A 126 -11.15 4.95 -11.91
N GLU A 127 -11.84 6.09 -11.85
CA GLU A 127 -12.10 6.92 -13.03
C GLU A 127 -10.79 7.41 -13.65
N TYR A 128 -9.83 7.79 -12.81
CA TYR A 128 -8.53 8.22 -13.26
C TYR A 128 -7.72 7.05 -13.85
N LEU A 129 -7.71 5.88 -13.20
CA LEU A 129 -7.08 4.67 -13.72
C LEU A 129 -7.65 4.29 -15.09
N ASN A 130 -8.98 4.33 -15.25
CA ASN A 130 -9.64 4.04 -16.53
C ASN A 130 -9.21 5.02 -17.64
N LYS A 131 -9.07 6.31 -17.31
CA LYS A 131 -8.55 7.32 -18.25
C LYS A 131 -7.12 7.02 -18.66
N LEU A 132 -6.25 6.67 -17.71
CA LEU A 132 -4.87 6.31 -18.01
C LEU A 132 -4.79 5.08 -18.91
N VAL A 133 -5.54 4.02 -18.59
CA VAL A 133 -5.56 2.78 -19.38
C VAL A 133 -6.07 3.05 -20.80
N ALA A 134 -7.18 3.78 -20.95
CA ALA A 134 -7.75 4.11 -22.25
C ALA A 134 -6.81 4.94 -23.15
N GLN A 135 -5.92 5.74 -22.56
CA GLN A 135 -4.94 6.55 -23.28
C GLN A 135 -3.60 5.83 -23.50
N ASN A 136 -3.39 4.68 -22.87
CA ASN A 136 -2.12 3.98 -22.85
C ASN A 136 -2.32 2.46 -23.05
N THR A 137 -1.85 1.64 -22.10
CA THR A 137 -1.94 0.18 -22.14
C THR A 137 -2.30 -0.36 -20.76
N ASP A 138 -2.81 -1.58 -20.68
CA ASP A 138 -3.11 -2.27 -19.41
C ASP A 138 -1.89 -2.40 -18.49
N TRP A 139 -0.67 -2.35 -19.05
CA TRP A 139 0.57 -2.38 -18.28
C TRP A 139 0.74 -1.17 -17.36
N VAL A 140 0.03 -0.06 -17.62
CA VAL A 140 -0.02 1.08 -16.71
C VAL A 140 -0.58 0.64 -15.35
N THR A 141 -1.64 -0.18 -15.35
CA THR A 141 -2.22 -0.74 -14.13
C THR A 141 -1.19 -1.62 -13.40
N PHE A 142 -0.53 -2.54 -14.11
CA PHE A 142 0.50 -3.39 -13.50
C PHE A 142 1.66 -2.57 -12.90
N ALA A 143 2.16 -1.56 -13.60
CA ALA A 143 3.28 -0.74 -13.15
C ALA A 143 2.92 0.08 -11.91
N ILE A 144 1.73 0.68 -11.87
CA ILE A 144 1.22 1.45 -10.74
C ILE A 144 1.01 0.54 -9.52
N PHE A 145 0.28 -0.57 -9.68
CA PHE A 145 0.01 -1.46 -8.53
C PHE A 145 1.27 -2.18 -8.05
N ALA A 146 2.23 -2.50 -8.92
CA ALA A 146 3.52 -3.05 -8.50
C ALA A 146 4.32 -2.04 -7.66
N HIS A 147 4.25 -0.75 -7.99
CA HIS A 147 4.85 0.32 -7.19
C HIS A 147 4.18 0.43 -5.80
N GLU A 148 2.84 0.44 -5.73
CA GLU A 148 2.13 0.48 -4.43
C GLU A 148 2.39 -0.76 -3.56
N VAL A 149 2.46 -1.93 -4.18
CA VAL A 149 2.88 -3.16 -3.49
C VAL A 149 4.32 -3.04 -3.00
N GLY A 150 5.21 -2.40 -3.78
CA GLY A 150 6.58 -2.11 -3.41
C GLY A 150 6.69 -1.28 -2.12
N HIS A 151 5.88 -0.23 -1.96
CA HIS A 151 5.84 0.55 -0.73
C HIS A 151 5.51 -0.29 0.52
N HIS A 152 4.58 -1.21 0.41
CA HIS A 152 4.28 -2.13 1.51
C HIS A 152 5.38 -3.17 1.72
N PHE A 153 5.90 -3.74 0.63
CA PHE A 153 6.91 -4.79 0.67
C PHE A 153 8.23 -4.29 1.30
N LEU A 154 8.59 -3.05 1.02
CA LEU A 154 9.81 -2.40 1.51
C LEU A 154 9.62 -1.67 2.85
N GLY A 155 8.42 -1.76 3.46
CA GLY A 155 8.14 -1.16 4.78
C GLY A 155 8.00 0.37 4.77
N HIS A 156 7.75 0.98 3.61
CA HIS A 156 7.57 2.43 3.49
C HIS A 156 6.27 2.92 4.14
N SER A 157 5.26 2.05 4.20
CA SER A 157 3.95 2.32 4.80
C SER A 157 3.96 2.30 6.34
N LEU A 158 5.10 2.00 6.97
CA LEU A 158 5.28 2.05 8.42
C LEU A 158 5.37 3.51 8.91
N ARG A 159 4.45 3.90 9.81
CA ARG A 159 4.30 5.27 10.34
C ARG A 159 5.32 5.69 11.40
N ASN A 160 6.38 4.91 11.64
CA ASN A 160 7.20 5.05 12.84
C ASN A 160 8.35 6.08 12.73
N LYS A 161 8.43 6.87 11.64
CA LYS A 161 9.48 7.88 11.45
C LYS A 161 8.89 9.18 10.92
N ARG A 162 9.34 10.31 11.46
CA ARG A 162 9.11 11.64 10.89
C ARG A 162 9.76 11.66 9.50
N LEU A 163 8.95 11.75 8.45
CA LEU A 163 9.43 11.64 7.07
C LEU A 163 10.11 12.94 6.65
N THR A 164 11.31 12.86 6.07
CA THR A 164 11.93 13.99 5.38
C THR A 164 11.62 13.95 3.89
N TYR A 165 11.74 15.08 3.20
CA TYR A 165 11.58 15.10 1.74
C TYR A 165 12.58 14.18 1.04
N ALA A 166 13.82 14.14 1.52
CA ALA A 166 14.85 13.24 1.01
C ALA A 166 14.49 11.76 1.18
N LEU A 167 14.03 11.37 2.38
CA LEU A 167 13.62 9.99 2.66
C LEU A 167 12.37 9.59 1.88
N SER A 168 11.43 10.52 1.68
CA SER A 168 10.25 10.29 0.82
C SER A 168 10.69 9.96 -0.61
N ARG A 169 11.54 10.78 -1.22
CA ARG A 169 12.05 10.55 -2.58
C ARG A 169 12.82 9.25 -2.71
N GLN A 170 13.62 8.89 -1.71
CA GLN A 170 14.33 7.62 -1.69
C GLN A 170 13.34 6.44 -1.74
N ARG A 171 12.30 6.46 -0.90
CA ARG A 171 11.27 5.42 -0.84
C ARG A 171 10.50 5.28 -2.16
N GLU A 172 10.24 6.38 -2.86
CA GLU A 172 9.64 6.36 -4.20
C GLU A 172 10.56 5.65 -5.22
N LEU A 173 11.86 5.95 -5.21
CA LEU A 173 12.83 5.30 -6.11
C LEU A 173 13.00 3.81 -5.80
N GLU A 174 12.93 3.42 -4.53
CA GLU A 174 12.97 2.02 -4.10
C GLU A 174 11.71 1.26 -4.56
N ALA A 175 10.53 1.88 -4.45
CA ALA A 175 9.28 1.32 -4.97
C ALA A 175 9.24 1.25 -6.51
N ASP A 176 9.80 2.25 -7.20
CA ASP A 176 9.99 2.26 -8.66
C ASP A 176 10.93 1.13 -9.12
N PHE A 177 12.04 0.94 -8.41
CA PHE A 177 12.97 -0.18 -8.65
C PHE A 177 12.27 -1.53 -8.45
N PHE A 178 11.50 -1.70 -7.37
CA PHE A 178 10.70 -2.90 -7.16
C PHE A 178 9.68 -3.12 -8.29
N SER A 179 8.96 -2.07 -8.71
CA SER A 179 7.99 -2.16 -9.82
C SER A 179 8.65 -2.66 -11.10
N GLY A 180 9.81 -2.11 -11.49
CA GLY A 180 10.56 -2.57 -12.66
C GLY A 180 10.90 -4.06 -12.62
N TYR A 181 11.33 -4.55 -11.45
CA TYR A 181 11.63 -5.97 -11.25
C TYR A 181 10.38 -6.86 -11.37
N ILE A 182 9.24 -6.44 -10.80
CA ILE A 182 7.98 -7.19 -10.88
C ILE A 182 7.49 -7.28 -12.33
N ILE A 183 7.54 -6.18 -13.08
CA ILE A 183 7.11 -6.19 -14.48
C ILE A 183 7.99 -7.11 -15.31
N ARG A 184 9.30 -7.14 -15.06
CA ARG A 184 10.22 -8.10 -15.70
C ARG A 184 9.86 -9.56 -15.37
N LYS A 185 9.48 -9.85 -14.12
CA LYS A 185 9.02 -11.18 -13.67
C LYS A 185 7.70 -11.60 -14.31
N LEU A 186 6.81 -10.64 -14.57
CA LEU A 186 5.59 -10.82 -15.36
C LEU A 186 5.85 -10.97 -16.87
N GLN A 187 7.12 -11.01 -17.30
CA GLN A 187 7.54 -11.08 -18.70
C GLN A 187 7.14 -9.83 -19.52
N GLY A 188 6.88 -8.72 -18.85
CA GLY A 188 6.69 -7.43 -19.50
C GLY A 188 8.01 -6.87 -20.06
N THR A 189 7.88 -5.96 -21.03
CA THR A 189 8.99 -5.21 -21.63
C THR A 189 9.38 -3.99 -20.78
N LEU A 190 10.57 -3.41 -21.00
CA LEU A 190 10.98 -2.20 -20.30
C LEU A 190 10.03 -1.01 -20.54
N PRO A 191 9.55 -0.72 -21.78
CA PRO A 191 8.53 0.31 -21.98
C PRO A 191 7.24 0.07 -21.20
N GLN A 192 6.83 -1.19 -21.03
CA GLN A 192 5.67 -1.55 -20.21
C GLN A 192 5.95 -1.33 -18.71
N ALA A 193 7.17 -1.59 -18.24
CA ALA A 193 7.57 -1.30 -16.86
C ALA A 193 7.57 0.21 -16.57
N GLU A 194 7.95 1.02 -17.56
CA GLU A 194 7.98 2.48 -17.46
C GLU A 194 6.60 3.13 -17.67
N SER A 195 5.60 2.37 -18.11
CA SER A 195 4.32 2.90 -18.58
C SER A 195 3.57 3.71 -17.52
N GLY A 196 3.60 3.29 -16.24
CA GLY A 196 2.97 4.02 -15.13
C GLY A 196 3.53 5.44 -14.97
N ILE A 197 4.87 5.58 -14.97
CA ILE A 197 5.54 6.88 -14.84
C ILE A 197 5.42 7.70 -16.11
N ARG A 198 5.41 7.06 -17.29
CA ARG A 198 5.23 7.75 -18.57
C ARG A 198 3.85 8.36 -18.71
N ALA A 199 2.81 7.66 -18.21
CA ALA A 199 1.41 8.07 -18.29
C ALA A 199 1.03 9.20 -17.30
N ILE A 200 1.85 9.47 -16.28
CA ILE A 200 1.62 10.53 -15.30
C ILE A 200 2.55 11.72 -15.60
N ASP A 201 1.98 12.89 -15.88
CA ASP A 201 2.76 14.07 -16.29
C ASP A 201 3.04 15.08 -15.17
N ASN A 202 2.67 14.77 -13.92
CA ASN A 202 2.82 15.67 -12.77
C ASN A 202 4.14 15.52 -11.98
N HIS A 203 5.26 15.32 -12.66
CA HIS A 203 6.57 15.14 -12.03
C HIS A 203 7.30 16.48 -11.84
N PRO A 204 8.04 16.70 -10.73
CA PRO A 204 8.79 17.94 -10.54
C PRO A 204 9.91 18.07 -11.56
N THR A 205 10.27 19.32 -11.88
CA THR A 205 11.53 19.63 -12.56
C THR A 205 12.70 19.50 -11.57
N PRO A 206 13.96 19.38 -12.04
CA PRO A 206 15.12 19.28 -11.17
C PRO A 206 15.25 20.41 -10.14
N GLU A 207 14.83 21.62 -10.52
CA GLU A 207 14.89 22.82 -9.67
C GLU A 207 13.88 22.76 -8.52
N LEU A 208 12.76 22.05 -8.71
CA LEU A 208 11.65 21.94 -7.75
C LEU A 208 11.70 20.66 -6.91
N GLU A 209 12.55 19.71 -7.26
CA GLU A 209 12.57 18.36 -6.67
C GLU A 209 12.83 18.39 -5.16
N ALA A 210 13.71 19.29 -4.68
CA ALA A 210 14.14 19.35 -3.27
C ALA A 210 12.97 19.60 -2.30
N GLY A 211 11.97 20.38 -2.71
CA GLY A 211 10.76 20.66 -1.93
C GLY A 211 9.59 19.70 -2.18
N CYS A 212 9.79 18.64 -2.97
CA CYS A 212 8.74 17.69 -3.34
C CYS A 212 9.00 16.28 -2.79
N THR A 213 7.91 15.57 -2.47
CA THR A 213 7.94 14.19 -1.95
C THR A 213 8.31 13.15 -3.00
N HIS A 214 8.19 13.53 -4.28
CA HIS A 214 8.44 12.65 -5.43
C HIS A 214 9.71 13.09 -6.19
N PRO A 215 10.48 12.15 -6.75
CA PRO A 215 11.62 12.45 -7.62
C PRO A 215 11.18 12.96 -9.01
N THR A 216 12.12 13.52 -9.76
CA THR A 216 11.94 13.85 -11.19
C THR A 216 11.59 12.61 -12.02
N LYS A 217 10.82 12.80 -13.11
CA LYS A 217 10.44 11.73 -14.06
C LYS A 217 11.66 10.91 -14.52
N ALA A 218 12.78 11.59 -14.81
CA ALA A 218 14.02 10.96 -15.23
C ALA A 218 14.61 10.00 -14.17
N LYS A 219 14.64 10.41 -12.89
CA LYS A 219 15.15 9.55 -11.80
C LYS A 219 14.25 8.32 -11.57
N ARG A 220 12.93 8.51 -11.66
CA ARG A 220 11.95 7.42 -11.53
C ARG A 220 12.09 6.38 -12.63
N LEU A 221 12.16 6.81 -13.89
CA LEU A 221 12.41 5.93 -15.03
C LEU A 221 13.75 5.18 -14.90
N ALA A 222 14.81 5.86 -14.45
CA ALA A 222 16.10 5.23 -14.22
C ALA A 222 16.04 4.16 -13.11
N ALA A 223 15.27 4.39 -12.04
CA ALA A 223 15.07 3.40 -10.97
C ALA A 223 14.31 2.16 -11.48
N ILE A 224 13.24 2.35 -12.27
CA ILE A 224 12.49 1.27 -12.93
C ILE A 224 13.43 0.44 -13.82
N ALA A 225 14.21 1.08 -14.68
CA ALA A 225 15.14 0.40 -15.58
C ALA A 225 16.21 -0.41 -14.82
N LYS A 226 16.71 0.12 -13.69
CA LYS A 226 17.63 -0.62 -12.81
C LYS A 226 16.96 -1.88 -12.24
N GLY A 227 15.73 -1.76 -11.73
CA GLY A 227 14.96 -2.88 -11.20
C GLY A 227 14.63 -3.93 -12.24
N TYR A 228 14.24 -3.49 -13.43
CA TYR A 228 13.97 -4.35 -14.58
C TYR A 228 15.18 -5.22 -14.94
N ASN A 229 16.38 -4.61 -14.96
CA ASN A 229 17.62 -5.31 -15.29
C ASN A 229 18.19 -6.13 -14.13
N PHE A 230 17.73 -5.90 -12.90
CA PHE A 230 18.22 -6.60 -11.70
C PHE A 230 18.07 -8.11 -11.79
N ILE A 231 17.06 -8.63 -12.50
CA ILE A 231 16.82 -10.08 -12.65
C ILE A 231 18.01 -10.83 -13.26
N ASN A 232 18.86 -10.14 -14.03
CA ASN A 232 20.01 -10.74 -14.70
C ASN A 232 21.23 -10.87 -13.77
N GLN A 233 21.16 -10.35 -12.54
CA GLN A 233 22.26 -10.44 -11.58
C GLN A 233 22.27 -11.79 -10.86
N PRO A 234 23.44 -12.40 -10.60
CA PRO A 234 23.54 -13.61 -9.79
C PRO A 234 22.92 -13.40 -8.41
N GLY A 235 22.01 -14.29 -8.00
CA GLY A 235 21.32 -14.21 -6.70
C GLY A 235 20.16 -13.19 -6.64
N ALA A 236 19.76 -12.60 -7.77
CA ALA A 236 18.60 -11.72 -7.84
C ALA A 236 17.32 -12.46 -7.45
N SER A 237 16.72 -12.05 -6.34
CA SER A 237 15.46 -12.60 -5.85
C SER A 237 14.64 -11.53 -5.15
N VAL A 238 13.36 -11.82 -4.92
CA VAL A 238 12.49 -10.97 -4.10
C VAL A 238 13.06 -10.76 -2.69
N ARG A 239 13.81 -11.74 -2.14
CA ARG A 239 14.48 -11.60 -0.83
C ARG A 239 15.61 -10.58 -0.84
N SER A 240 16.21 -10.30 -1.99
CA SER A 240 17.30 -9.31 -2.11
C SER A 240 16.81 -7.89 -1.81
N PHE A 241 15.50 -7.62 -1.97
CA PHE A 241 14.88 -6.33 -1.63
C PHE A 241 14.73 -6.13 -0.12
N LEU A 242 14.61 -7.21 0.65
CA LEU A 242 14.55 -7.15 2.13
C LEU A 242 15.89 -6.72 2.75
N ASN A 243 16.97 -6.78 1.97
CA ASN A 243 18.34 -6.43 2.40
C ASN A 243 18.76 -5.00 2.07
N ILE A 244 17.90 -4.19 1.43
CA ILE A 244 18.22 -2.80 1.05
C ILE A 244 18.48 -1.93 2.30
N ASP A 245 17.96 -2.33 3.47
CA ASP A 245 18.16 -1.68 4.77
C ASP A 245 19.04 -2.50 5.77
N SER A 246 19.80 -3.50 5.30
CA SER A 246 20.47 -4.50 6.17
C SER A 246 21.67 -4.03 7.04
N LEU A 247 21.75 -2.72 7.37
CA LEU A 247 22.52 -2.25 8.53
C LEU A 247 21.74 -2.28 9.86
N VAL A 248 20.66 -3.06 9.95
CA VAL A 248 20.06 -3.41 11.25
C VAL A 248 20.07 -4.92 11.41
N LYS A 249 21.04 -5.41 12.20
CA LYS A 249 21.17 -6.78 12.71
C LYS A 249 19.80 -7.45 12.91
N THR A 250 19.44 -8.45 12.11
CA THR A 250 18.13 -9.11 12.23
C THR A 250 18.24 -10.40 13.01
N GLU A 251 17.78 -10.33 14.26
CA GLU A 251 17.21 -11.45 15.02
C GLU A 251 16.19 -12.21 14.13
N GLY A 252 16.18 -13.54 14.20
CA GLY A 252 15.27 -14.38 13.40
C GLY A 252 13.79 -14.21 13.79
N ILE A 253 12.86 -14.52 12.88
CA ILE A 253 11.39 -14.44 13.13
C ILE A 253 11.00 -15.19 14.41
N GLU A 254 11.57 -16.37 14.61
CA GLU A 254 11.34 -17.19 15.80
C GLU A 254 11.80 -16.49 17.09
N GLN A 255 12.97 -15.85 17.07
CA GLN A 255 13.47 -15.09 18.21
C GLN A 255 12.57 -13.89 18.53
N LEU A 256 12.10 -13.19 17.50
CA LEU A 256 11.17 -12.07 17.64
C LEU A 256 9.78 -12.52 18.13
N LEU A 257 9.34 -13.72 17.75
CA LEU A 257 8.12 -14.33 18.28
C LEU A 257 8.27 -14.73 19.74
N ASN A 258 9.38 -15.36 20.11
CA ASN A 258 9.68 -15.71 21.50
C ASN A 258 9.69 -14.46 22.38
N LYS A 259 10.26 -13.36 21.89
CA LYS A 259 10.23 -12.06 22.57
C LYS A 259 8.82 -11.50 22.70
N THR A 260 8.02 -11.54 21.63
CA THR A 260 6.60 -11.14 21.68
C THR A 260 5.84 -11.92 22.75
N ASN A 261 6.03 -13.25 22.78
CA ASN A 261 5.40 -14.13 23.77
C ASN A 261 5.88 -13.82 25.19
N GLN A 262 7.17 -13.58 25.38
CA GLN A 262 7.73 -13.17 26.67
C GLN A 262 7.08 -11.87 27.16
N LEU A 263 7.01 -10.84 26.31
CA LEU A 263 6.36 -9.57 26.63
C LEU A 263 4.88 -9.76 27.00
N TYR A 264 4.18 -10.67 26.31
CA TYR A 264 2.81 -11.04 26.65
C TYR A 264 2.70 -11.68 28.04
N GLN A 265 3.57 -12.66 28.36
CA GLN A 265 3.59 -13.31 29.68
C GLN A 265 3.93 -12.32 30.81
N GLU A 266 4.81 -11.36 30.53
CA GLU A 266 5.14 -10.26 31.44
C GLU A 266 4.02 -9.19 31.54
N LYS A 267 2.89 -9.40 30.88
CA LYS A 267 1.74 -8.47 30.79
C LYS A 267 2.08 -7.11 30.18
N LYS A 268 3.20 -7.01 29.47
CA LYS A 268 3.65 -5.80 28.73
C LYS A 268 2.97 -5.75 27.37
N TYR A 269 1.64 -5.73 27.36
CA TYR A 269 0.85 -5.94 26.15
C TYR A 269 1.07 -4.88 25.07
N GLN A 270 1.30 -3.62 25.44
CA GLN A 270 1.61 -2.57 24.47
C GLN A 270 2.93 -2.82 23.74
N GLN A 271 3.96 -3.26 24.47
CA GLN A 271 5.26 -3.61 23.89
C GLN A 271 5.17 -4.89 23.05
N ALA A 272 4.37 -5.87 23.49
CA ALA A 272 4.07 -7.07 22.71
C ALA A 272 3.38 -6.70 21.38
N LEU A 273 2.45 -5.74 21.39
CA LEU A 273 1.75 -5.25 20.20
C LEU A 273 2.73 -4.59 19.21
N GLU A 274 3.58 -3.68 19.70
CA GLU A 274 4.60 -3.05 18.86
C GLU A 274 5.60 -4.07 18.28
N GLN A 275 5.94 -5.09 19.06
CA GLN A 275 6.88 -6.13 18.65
C GLN A 275 6.28 -7.05 17.58
N ILE A 276 5.00 -7.44 17.73
CA ILE A 276 4.31 -8.27 16.74
C ILE A 276 3.98 -7.51 15.46
N ASP A 277 3.66 -6.21 15.53
CA ASP A 277 3.41 -5.43 14.32
C ASP A 277 4.65 -5.32 13.42
N ARG A 278 5.86 -5.29 14.01
CA ARG A 278 7.12 -5.35 13.25
C ARG A 278 7.34 -6.71 12.56
N LEU A 279 6.63 -7.77 12.99
CA LEU A 279 6.76 -9.10 12.39
C LEU A 279 5.91 -9.27 11.14
N PHE A 280 4.81 -8.53 11.00
CA PHE A 280 3.88 -8.68 9.87
C PHE A 280 4.55 -8.48 8.51
N ASP A 281 5.62 -7.68 8.45
CA ASP A 281 6.36 -7.44 7.21
C ASP A 281 7.40 -8.51 6.86
N ARG A 282 7.66 -9.45 7.79
CA ARG A 282 8.73 -10.45 7.68
C ARG A 282 8.21 -11.88 7.56
N VAL A 283 6.93 -12.11 7.80
CA VAL A 283 6.32 -13.44 7.85
C VAL A 283 5.82 -13.90 6.48
N SER A 284 5.93 -15.20 6.21
CA SER A 284 5.33 -15.81 5.02
C SER A 284 3.81 -15.94 5.17
N SER A 285 3.10 -16.20 4.06
CA SER A 285 1.66 -16.50 4.05
C SER A 285 1.29 -17.65 5.00
N GLN A 286 2.16 -18.64 5.16
CA GLN A 286 1.97 -19.77 6.08
C GLN A 286 1.98 -19.35 7.56
N GLN A 287 2.76 -18.33 7.91
CA GLN A 287 2.93 -17.83 9.29
C GLN A 287 1.91 -16.73 9.64
N LEU A 288 1.33 -16.09 8.62
CA LEU A 288 0.41 -14.97 8.77
C LEU A 288 -0.84 -15.28 9.63
N PRO A 289 -1.50 -16.45 9.56
CA PRO A 289 -2.62 -16.77 10.44
C PRO A 289 -2.24 -16.74 11.92
N MET A 290 -1.04 -17.25 12.26
CA MET A 290 -0.55 -17.22 13.64
C MET A 290 -0.27 -15.79 14.11
N MET A 291 0.22 -14.92 13.22
CA MET A 291 0.46 -13.50 13.59
C MET A 291 -0.84 -12.79 13.92
N TYR A 292 -1.87 -12.97 13.09
CA TYR A 292 -3.19 -12.42 13.36
C TYR A 292 -3.77 -12.98 14.67
N ASN A 293 -3.68 -14.29 14.90
CA ASN A 293 -4.16 -14.90 16.15
C ASN A 293 -3.45 -14.31 17.38
N ASN A 294 -2.12 -14.27 17.38
CA ASN A 294 -1.33 -13.79 18.51
C ASN A 294 -1.56 -12.29 18.75
N ARG A 295 -1.70 -11.49 17.69
CA ARG A 295 -2.03 -10.06 17.83
C ARG A 295 -3.45 -9.87 18.35
N GLY A 296 -4.40 -10.69 17.91
CA GLY A 296 -5.75 -10.72 18.45
C GLY A 296 -5.76 -10.99 19.97
N MET A 297 -4.94 -11.93 20.44
CA MET A 297 -4.78 -12.20 21.87
C MET A 297 -4.16 -11.02 22.63
N ILE A 298 -3.15 -10.35 22.06
CA ILE A 298 -2.54 -9.14 22.66
C ILE A 298 -3.58 -8.02 22.77
N LYS A 299 -4.33 -7.76 21.70
CA LYS A 299 -5.40 -6.75 21.66
C LYS A 299 -6.55 -7.05 22.61
N LEU A 300 -6.90 -8.33 22.77
CA LEU A 300 -7.88 -8.78 23.75
C LEU A 300 -7.47 -8.36 25.17
N GLN A 301 -6.19 -8.55 25.54
CA GLN A 301 -5.66 -8.12 26.84
C GLN A 301 -5.65 -6.60 26.99
N LEU A 302 -5.49 -5.86 25.91
CA LEU A 302 -5.62 -4.39 25.85
C LEU A 302 -7.07 -3.89 25.82
N LYS A 303 -8.07 -4.79 25.93
CA LYS A 303 -9.51 -4.49 25.83
C LYS A 303 -9.94 -3.89 24.47
N GLN A 304 -9.12 -4.07 23.43
CA GLN A 304 -9.42 -3.65 22.06
C GLN A 304 -10.28 -4.72 21.37
N HIS A 305 -11.48 -4.95 21.90
CA HIS A 305 -12.30 -6.11 21.55
C HIS A 305 -12.69 -6.18 20.07
N ILE A 306 -13.01 -5.05 19.43
CA ILE A 306 -13.38 -5.01 18.01
C ILE A 306 -12.17 -5.41 17.14
N SER A 307 -11.02 -4.76 17.36
CA SER A 307 -9.80 -5.04 16.61
C SER A 307 -9.23 -6.44 16.88
N ALA A 308 -9.45 -7.00 18.07
CA ALA A 308 -9.12 -8.39 18.37
C ALA A 308 -10.02 -9.37 17.59
N LEU A 309 -11.32 -9.07 17.47
CA LEU A 309 -12.26 -9.90 16.72
C LEU A 309 -11.91 -9.93 15.24
N GLU A 310 -11.55 -8.79 14.67
CA GLU A 310 -11.07 -8.66 13.28
C GLU A 310 -9.84 -9.54 13.04
N ASP A 311 -8.87 -9.49 13.96
CA ASP A 311 -7.66 -10.31 13.89
C ASP A 311 -7.96 -11.81 13.96
N PHE A 312 -8.82 -12.24 14.90
CA PHE A 312 -9.25 -13.64 14.95
C PHE A 312 -10.02 -14.08 13.70
N ASN A 313 -10.86 -13.19 13.14
CA ASN A 313 -11.56 -13.46 11.89
C ASN A 313 -10.57 -13.65 10.72
N LYS A 314 -9.55 -12.79 10.62
CA LYS A 314 -8.50 -12.92 9.60
C LYS A 314 -7.69 -14.21 9.77
N ALA A 315 -7.31 -14.57 10.99
CA ALA A 315 -6.60 -15.82 11.26
C ALA A 315 -7.40 -17.05 10.78
N ILE A 316 -8.70 -17.10 11.09
CA ILE A 316 -9.62 -18.17 10.69
C ILE A 316 -9.89 -18.17 9.19
N LEU A 317 -10.00 -16.99 8.58
CA LEU A 317 -10.22 -16.85 7.14
C LEU A 317 -9.04 -17.41 6.35
N ILE A 318 -7.81 -17.12 6.79
CA ILE A 318 -6.59 -17.59 6.12
C ILE A 318 -6.33 -19.06 6.42
N ASN A 319 -6.56 -19.51 7.66
CA ASN A 319 -6.42 -20.92 8.03
C ASN A 319 -7.52 -21.36 9.00
N SER A 320 -8.53 -22.04 8.45
CA SER A 320 -9.69 -22.54 9.18
C SER A 320 -9.49 -23.95 9.79
N ASN A 321 -8.28 -24.51 9.71
CA ASN A 321 -7.95 -25.86 10.21
C ASN A 321 -7.24 -25.85 11.57
N ARG A 322 -7.11 -24.68 12.20
CA ARG A 322 -6.48 -24.52 13.53
C ARG A 322 -7.55 -24.32 14.59
N ALA A 323 -7.74 -25.32 15.45
CA ALA A 323 -8.72 -25.27 16.53
C ALA A 323 -8.51 -24.05 17.45
N GLU A 324 -7.26 -23.75 17.78
CA GLU A 324 -6.85 -22.63 18.64
C GLU A 324 -7.45 -21.28 18.21
N PHE A 325 -7.56 -21.02 16.90
CA PHE A 325 -8.06 -19.72 16.42
C PHE A 325 -9.54 -19.54 16.74
N PHE A 326 -10.32 -20.63 16.64
CA PHE A 326 -11.72 -20.63 17.03
C PHE A 326 -11.87 -20.52 18.55
N GLU A 327 -11.00 -21.17 19.33
CA GLU A 327 -11.02 -21.06 20.80
C GLU A 327 -10.76 -19.62 21.27
N ASN A 328 -9.75 -18.97 20.70
CA ASN A 328 -9.41 -17.58 21.02
C ASN A 328 -10.53 -16.60 20.61
N ARG A 329 -11.17 -16.83 19.45
CA ARG A 329 -12.34 -16.04 19.04
C ARG A 329 -13.55 -16.27 19.94
N ALA A 330 -13.81 -17.52 20.35
CA ALA A 330 -14.87 -17.86 21.28
C ALA A 330 -14.65 -17.17 22.63
N GLN A 331 -13.41 -17.20 23.15
CA GLN A 331 -13.04 -16.52 24.39
C GLN A 331 -13.33 -15.01 24.34
N LEU A 332 -13.01 -14.35 23.22
CA LEU A 332 -13.36 -12.94 23.05
C LEU A 332 -14.88 -12.73 23.02
N LYS A 333 -15.62 -13.55 22.27
CA LYS A 333 -17.08 -13.43 22.13
C LYS A 333 -17.82 -13.61 23.45
N THR A 334 -17.35 -14.47 24.35
CA THR A 334 -17.95 -14.63 25.68
C THR A 334 -17.73 -13.43 26.60
N GLN A 335 -16.71 -12.61 26.32
CA GLN A 335 -16.41 -11.38 27.08
C GLN A 335 -17.18 -10.15 26.55
N LEU A 336 -17.82 -10.23 25.37
CA LEU A 336 -18.56 -9.12 24.78
C LEU A 336 -19.98 -9.02 25.37
N PRO A 337 -20.42 -7.83 25.84
CA PRO A 337 -21.73 -7.64 26.44
C PRO A 337 -22.84 -7.65 25.36
N ARG A 338 -23.34 -8.83 24.97
CA ARG A 338 -24.63 -9.07 24.26
C ARG A 338 -24.92 -10.58 24.14
N GLN A 339 -26.18 -10.98 24.37
CA GLN A 339 -26.64 -12.38 24.27
C GLN A 339 -26.47 -13.02 22.88
N LEU A 340 -26.40 -12.22 21.80
CA LEU A 340 -26.16 -12.70 20.43
C LEU A 340 -24.77 -13.35 20.28
N ASN A 341 -23.80 -12.95 21.11
CA ASN A 341 -22.41 -13.43 21.03
C ASN A 341 -22.20 -14.82 21.63
N ILE A 342 -23.10 -15.27 22.53
CA ILE A 342 -22.97 -16.58 23.19
C ILE A 342 -23.24 -17.73 22.21
N LYS A 343 -24.26 -17.58 21.35
CA LYS A 343 -24.55 -18.57 20.29
C LYS A 343 -23.40 -18.67 19.29
N ASP A 344 -22.82 -17.53 18.90
CA ASP A 344 -21.69 -17.52 17.98
C ASP A 344 -20.37 -17.93 18.62
N ALA A 345 -20.21 -17.79 19.94
CA ALA A 345 -19.11 -18.39 20.68
C ALA A 345 -19.26 -19.91 20.74
N GLN A 346 -20.48 -20.43 20.94
CA GLN A 346 -20.74 -21.87 20.95
C GLN A 346 -20.40 -22.52 19.61
N LYS A 347 -20.76 -21.88 18.49
CA LYS A 347 -20.36 -22.35 17.15
C LYS A 347 -18.83 -22.47 16.99
N ASP A 348 -18.09 -21.51 17.52
CA ASP A 348 -16.63 -21.53 17.48
C ASP A 348 -16.05 -22.65 18.36
N ILE A 349 -16.63 -22.86 19.56
CA ILE A 349 -16.26 -23.97 20.46
C ILE A 349 -16.51 -25.32 19.78
N ASP A 350 -17.68 -25.51 19.17
CA ASP A 350 -18.04 -26.74 18.47
C ASP A 350 -17.09 -27.01 17.30
N ARG A 351 -16.73 -25.96 16.55
CA ARG A 351 -15.77 -26.06 15.45
C ARG A 351 -14.38 -26.41 15.94
N ALA A 352 -13.91 -25.80 17.03
CA ALA A 352 -12.62 -26.11 17.64
C ALA A 352 -12.57 -27.58 18.09
N LYS A 353 -13.63 -28.07 18.74
CA LYS A 353 -13.74 -29.47 19.19
C LYS A 353 -13.65 -30.45 18.01
N LEU A 354 -14.42 -30.20 16.95
CA LEU A 354 -14.38 -31.02 15.73
C LEU A 354 -12.98 -31.07 15.10
N LEU A 355 -12.28 -29.93 15.05
CA LEU A 355 -10.91 -29.86 14.51
C LEU A 355 -9.92 -30.65 15.35
N LYS A 356 -10.02 -30.56 16.70
CA LYS A 356 -9.18 -31.34 17.62
C LYS A 356 -9.43 -32.84 17.49
N GLU A 357 -10.69 -33.25 17.34
CA GLU A 357 -11.05 -34.66 17.12
C GLU A 357 -10.46 -35.19 15.81
N ARG A 358 -10.55 -34.43 14.71
CA ARG A 358 -9.94 -34.80 13.43
C ARG A 358 -8.42 -34.95 13.51
N GLN A 359 -7.75 -34.07 14.24
CA GLN A 359 -6.30 -34.11 14.45
C GLN A 359 -5.84 -35.28 15.32
N ARG A 360 -6.73 -35.89 16.13
CA ARG A 360 -6.41 -37.07 16.96
C ARG A 360 -6.57 -38.40 16.20
N ILE A 361 -7.30 -38.39 15.08
CA ILE A 361 -7.62 -39.58 14.28
C ILE A 361 -6.60 -39.78 13.15
N GLN A 362 -5.80 -38.74 12.84
CA GLN A 362 -4.63 -38.78 11.96
C GLN A 362 -3.38 -39.03 12.78
#